data_AF-A0A2V2PWH2-F1
#
_entry.id   AF-A0A2V2PWH2-F1
#
_cell.length_a   1.000
_cell.length_b   1.000
_cell.length_c   1.000
_cell.angle_alpha   90.00
_cell.angle_beta   90.00
_cell.angle_gamma   90.00
#
_symmetry.space_group_name_H-M   'P 1'
#
loop_
_entity.id
_entity.type
_entity.pdbx_description
1 polymer ?
#
loop_
_entity_poly.entity_id
_entity_poly.type
_entity_poly.pdbx_seq_one_letter_code
_entity_poly.pdbx_strand_id
1 'polypeptide(L)'
;LGDVLRRAGIGRHAVDVLPRGLDAEVVTDGVDLGRVRRPLPVAKALDDVLLAYGMNGEPLPPDHGYPVRVIAPSWVGIANIKWLGDIEVSAEPLLTPWNTGLYRLFGPGHPPEGSAPLTRQTLKSAFELERGATFRARRRTVLTGRSWSGGAPVRSVEVSTDGGHRWRRARLRDEPRAGSWVR
;
A
#
# COMPACT_ATOMS: atom_id res chain seq x y z
N LEU A 1 -13.97 5.88 -6.45
CA LEU A 1 -13.38 7.14 -6.96
C LEU A 1 -13.78 7.39 -8.41
N GLY A 2 -13.67 6.39 -9.29
CA GLY A 2 -14.07 6.54 -10.69
C GLY A 2 -15.45 7.17 -10.92
N ASP A 3 -16.48 6.74 -10.19
CA ASP A 3 -17.83 7.30 -10.32
C ASP A 3 -17.91 8.78 -9.92
N VAL A 4 -17.18 9.18 -8.88
CA VAL A 4 -17.10 10.59 -8.45
C VAL A 4 -16.42 11.44 -9.52
N LEU A 5 -15.31 10.96 -10.10
CA LEU A 5 -14.59 11.66 -11.16
C LEU A 5 -15.43 11.76 -12.45
N ARG A 6 -16.15 10.69 -12.83
CA ARG A 6 -17.08 10.71 -13.97
C ARG A 6 -18.21 11.72 -13.75
N ARG A 7 -18.79 11.74 -12.55
CA ARG A 7 -19.84 12.71 -12.19
C ARG A 7 -19.33 14.15 -12.14
N ALA A 8 -18.08 14.36 -11.73
CA ALA A 8 -17.42 15.66 -11.77
C ALA A 8 -17.08 16.14 -13.19
N GLY A 9 -17.15 15.25 -14.20
CA GLY A 9 -16.92 15.61 -15.59
C GLY A 9 -15.45 15.90 -15.92
N ILE A 10 -14.50 15.12 -15.38
CA ILE A 10 -13.07 15.33 -15.65
C ILE A 10 -12.77 15.34 -17.16
N GLY A 11 -11.87 16.24 -17.57
CA GLY A 11 -11.47 16.37 -18.97
C GLY A 11 -10.71 15.14 -19.49
N ARG A 12 -10.83 14.85 -20.79
CA ARG A 12 -10.12 13.73 -21.44
C ARG A 12 -8.59 13.80 -21.36
N HIS A 13 -8.05 14.98 -21.08
CA HIS A 13 -6.62 15.24 -20.95
C HIS A 13 -6.11 15.07 -19.53
N ALA A 14 -6.97 14.71 -18.57
CA ALA A 14 -6.56 14.46 -17.20
C ALA A 14 -5.60 13.27 -17.14
N VAL A 15 -4.44 13.47 -16.52
CA VAL A 15 -3.39 12.45 -16.40
C VAL A 15 -3.26 11.96 -14.96
N ASP A 16 -3.38 12.85 -13.97
CA ASP A 16 -3.23 12.54 -12.55
C ASP A 16 -4.40 13.06 -11.73
N VAL A 17 -4.66 12.36 -10.62
CA VAL A 17 -5.50 12.85 -9.52
C VAL A 17 -4.68 12.88 -8.23
N LEU A 18 -4.89 13.89 -7.41
CA LEU A 18 -4.17 14.12 -6.16
C LEU A 18 -5.15 14.25 -4.99
N PRO A 19 -5.48 13.14 -4.32
CA PRO A 19 -6.14 13.19 -3.03
C PRO A 19 -5.18 13.78 -1.96
N ARG A 20 -5.70 14.71 -1.17
CA ARG A 20 -5.02 15.35 -0.04
C ARG A 20 -5.76 15.09 1.27
N GLY A 21 -5.02 14.79 2.32
CA GLY A 21 -5.58 14.60 3.67
C GLY A 21 -5.82 15.93 4.40
N LEU A 22 -6.68 15.87 5.40
CA LEU A 22 -6.96 16.94 6.37
C LEU A 22 -6.09 16.85 7.62
N ASP A 23 -5.04 16.04 7.58
CA ASP A 23 -3.99 15.96 8.61
C ASP A 23 -3.24 17.28 8.76
N ALA A 24 -2.56 17.45 9.90
CA ALA A 24 -1.62 18.54 10.11
C ALA A 24 -0.47 18.46 9.10
N GLU A 25 0.22 19.58 8.91
CA GLU A 25 1.40 19.66 8.06
C GLU A 25 2.53 18.77 8.61
N VAL A 26 3.23 18.07 7.72
CA VAL A 26 4.33 17.19 8.07
C VAL A 26 5.63 17.95 7.95
N VAL A 27 6.26 18.23 9.09
CA VAL A 27 7.61 18.82 9.14
C VAL A 27 8.64 17.73 9.44
N THR A 28 9.67 17.62 8.61
CA THR A 28 10.79 16.68 8.80
C THR A 28 12.10 17.42 8.60
N ASP A 29 13.02 17.29 9.57
CA ASP A 29 14.32 17.98 9.55
C ASP A 29 14.23 19.50 9.28
N GLY A 30 13.18 20.14 9.84
CA GLY A 30 12.91 21.57 9.67
C GLY A 30 12.29 21.97 8.32
N VAL A 31 12.04 21.01 7.42
CA VAL A 31 11.36 21.24 6.14
C VAL A 31 9.89 20.86 6.26
N ASP A 32 9.02 21.82 5.96
CA ASP A 32 7.58 21.58 5.86
C ASP A 32 7.22 20.96 4.50
N LEU A 33 6.68 19.74 4.53
CA LEU A 33 6.24 18.99 3.35
C LEU A 33 4.75 19.26 3.02
N GLY A 34 4.06 20.00 3.88
CA GLY A 34 2.64 20.24 3.88
C GLY A 34 1.83 19.03 4.35
N ARG A 35 0.53 19.04 4.06
CA ARG A 35 -0.37 17.91 4.35
C ARG A 35 -0.09 16.72 3.45
N VAL A 36 -0.33 15.50 3.98
CA VAL A 36 -0.10 14.27 3.24
C VAL A 36 -0.99 14.20 2.01
N ARG A 37 -0.36 14.00 0.85
CA ARG A 37 -1.03 13.90 -0.44
C ARG A 37 -0.20 13.03 -1.37
N ARG A 38 -0.86 12.21 -2.19
CA ARG A 38 -0.16 11.29 -3.09
C ARG A 38 -0.87 11.24 -4.44
N PRO A 39 -0.22 11.66 -5.53
CA PRO A 39 -0.83 11.57 -6.85
C PRO A 39 -0.87 10.12 -7.31
N LEU A 40 -1.90 9.81 -8.10
CA LEU A 40 -2.05 8.55 -8.81
C LEU A 40 -2.57 8.83 -10.24
N PRO A 41 -2.20 7.99 -11.23
CA PRO A 41 -2.71 8.13 -12.58
C PRO A 41 -4.24 8.03 -12.61
N VAL A 42 -4.87 8.86 -13.44
CA VAL A 42 -6.32 8.85 -13.67
C VAL A 42 -6.82 7.44 -14.04
N ALA A 43 -6.05 6.69 -14.84
CA ALA A 43 -6.37 5.31 -15.19
C ALA A 43 -6.56 4.41 -13.95
N LYS A 44 -5.67 4.52 -12.94
CA LYS A 44 -5.81 3.80 -11.67
C LYS A 44 -7.01 4.30 -10.87
N ALA A 45 -7.23 5.62 -10.83
CA ALA A 45 -8.34 6.23 -10.11
C ALA A 45 -9.72 5.82 -10.65
N LEU A 46 -9.82 5.61 -11.97
CA LEU A 46 -11.04 5.19 -12.66
C LEU A 46 -11.30 3.68 -12.60
N ASP A 47 -10.26 2.88 -12.37
CA ASP A 47 -10.30 1.41 -12.35
C ASP A 47 -10.88 0.87 -11.03
N ASP A 48 -10.10 0.90 -9.94
CA ASP A 48 -10.42 0.17 -8.70
C ASP A 48 -10.24 0.99 -7.41
N VAL A 49 -9.94 2.29 -7.52
CA VAL A 49 -9.74 3.13 -6.33
C VAL A 49 -11.09 3.49 -5.70
N LEU A 50 -11.18 3.27 -4.39
CA LEU A 50 -12.39 3.47 -3.60
C LEU A 50 -12.29 4.75 -2.76
N LEU A 51 -13.44 5.40 -2.57
CA LEU A 51 -13.66 6.32 -1.46
C LEU A 51 -14.42 5.54 -0.40
N ALA A 52 -13.72 5.10 0.63
CA ALA A 52 -14.27 4.25 1.67
C ALA A 52 -14.73 5.12 2.85
N TYR A 53 -15.92 4.85 3.36
CA TYR A 53 -16.51 5.47 4.56
C TYR A 53 -16.81 4.45 5.68
N GLY A 54 -16.58 3.16 5.41
CA GLY A 54 -16.71 2.08 6.39
C GLY A 54 -15.61 1.03 6.22
N MET A 55 -15.37 0.27 7.29
CA MET A 55 -14.42 -0.84 7.36
C MET A 55 -15.00 -1.94 8.24
N ASN A 56 -15.02 -3.18 7.74
CA ASN A 56 -15.53 -4.35 8.46
C ASN A 56 -16.99 -4.23 8.94
N GLY A 57 -17.85 -3.60 8.15
CA GLY A 57 -19.28 -3.44 8.46
C GLY A 57 -19.61 -2.20 9.30
N GLU A 58 -18.62 -1.51 9.84
CA GLU A 58 -18.78 -0.34 10.70
C GLU A 58 -18.27 0.94 10.01
N PRO A 59 -18.69 2.14 10.48
CA PRO A 59 -18.04 3.39 10.09
C PRO A 59 -16.52 3.35 10.32
N LEU A 60 -15.75 4.10 9.52
CA LEU A 60 -14.30 4.17 9.71
C LEU A 60 -13.96 4.64 11.14
N PRO A 61 -13.05 3.96 11.85
CA PRO A 61 -12.45 4.52 13.05
C PRO A 61 -11.67 5.82 12.74
N PRO A 62 -11.56 6.77 13.68
CA PRO A 62 -10.81 8.01 13.48
C PRO A 62 -9.39 7.78 12.94
N ASP A 63 -8.63 6.87 13.54
CA ASP A 63 -7.25 6.55 13.10
C ASP A 63 -7.16 5.94 11.70
N HIS A 64 -8.27 5.38 11.22
CA HIS A 64 -8.40 4.81 9.89
C HIS A 64 -8.92 5.81 8.85
N GLY A 65 -9.15 7.06 9.22
CA GLY A 65 -9.45 8.13 8.27
C GLY A 65 -10.93 8.53 8.18
N TYR A 66 -11.69 8.41 9.27
CA TYR A 66 -13.06 8.94 9.33
C TYR A 66 -13.14 10.41 8.86
N PRO A 67 -14.19 10.83 8.12
CA PRO A 67 -15.32 10.03 7.66
C PRO A 67 -15.07 9.30 6.35
N VAL A 68 -14.07 9.71 5.57
CA VAL A 68 -13.78 9.14 4.25
C VAL A 68 -12.27 9.05 4.04
N ARG A 69 -11.83 7.94 3.46
CA ARG A 69 -10.45 7.73 3.00
C ARG A 69 -10.40 7.24 1.56
N VAL A 70 -9.24 7.41 0.95
CA VAL A 70 -8.88 6.69 -0.28
C VAL A 70 -8.41 5.28 0.08
N ILE A 71 -8.87 4.30 -0.69
CA ILE A 71 -8.27 2.97 -0.77
C ILE A 71 -7.86 2.72 -2.22
N ALA A 72 -6.56 2.53 -2.46
CA ALA A 72 -5.98 2.14 -3.73
C ALA A 72 -5.52 0.68 -3.63
N PRO A 73 -6.35 -0.29 -4.06
CA PRO A 73 -6.05 -1.70 -3.89
C PRO A 73 -4.69 -2.07 -4.48
N SER A 74 -3.99 -2.96 -3.76
CA SER A 74 -2.67 -3.47 -4.12
C SER A 74 -1.53 -2.45 -4.19
N TRP A 75 -1.78 -1.16 -3.97
CA TRP A 75 -0.73 -0.14 -3.89
C TRP A 75 -0.18 -0.01 -2.47
N VAL A 76 1.01 0.56 -2.35
CA VAL A 76 1.66 0.85 -1.06
C VAL A 76 0.80 1.81 -0.23
N GLY A 77 0.93 1.68 1.11
CA GLY A 77 0.06 2.34 2.09
C GLY A 77 -0.12 3.85 1.88
N ILE A 78 0.92 4.56 1.44
CA ILE A 78 0.86 6.02 1.24
C ILE A 78 -0.18 6.48 0.21
N ALA A 79 -0.56 5.63 -0.76
CA ALA A 79 -1.60 5.95 -1.72
C ALA A 79 -3.02 5.91 -1.12
N ASN A 80 -3.16 5.44 0.13
CA ASN A 80 -4.43 5.27 0.82
C ASN A 80 -4.67 6.45 1.78
N ILE A 81 -4.82 7.65 1.23
CA ILE A 81 -4.96 8.92 1.97
C ILE A 81 -6.12 8.85 2.96
N LYS A 82 -5.83 9.13 4.24
CA LYS A 82 -6.81 9.20 5.33
C LYS A 82 -7.34 10.62 5.48
N TRP A 83 -8.51 10.75 6.13
CA TRP A 83 -9.14 12.05 6.42
C TRP A 83 -9.24 12.89 5.15
N LEU A 84 -9.81 12.31 4.10
CA LEU A 84 -9.77 12.90 2.76
C LEU A 84 -10.42 14.29 2.75
N GLY A 85 -9.64 15.28 2.30
CA GLY A 85 -10.10 16.63 2.03
C GLY A 85 -10.44 16.78 0.56
N ASP A 86 -9.63 17.54 -0.18
CA ASP A 86 -9.81 17.76 -1.61
C ASP A 86 -9.16 16.66 -2.48
N ILE A 87 -9.66 16.58 -3.72
CA ILE A 87 -9.07 15.80 -4.80
C ILE A 87 -8.84 16.75 -5.97
N GLU A 88 -7.59 17.02 -6.28
CA GLU A 88 -7.19 17.80 -7.45
C GLU A 88 -7.07 16.87 -8.68
N VAL A 89 -7.44 17.37 -9.86
CA VAL A 89 -7.32 16.66 -11.13
C VAL A 89 -6.50 17.54 -12.06
N SER A 90 -5.45 16.97 -12.66
CA SER A 90 -4.51 17.73 -13.49
C SER A 90 -4.33 17.09 -14.86
N ALA A 91 -4.12 17.93 -15.87
CA ALA A 91 -3.70 17.51 -17.21
C ALA A 91 -2.18 17.30 -17.31
N GLU A 92 -1.44 17.65 -16.26
CA GLU A 92 0.00 17.46 -16.13
C GLU A 92 0.34 16.57 -14.92
N PRO A 93 1.44 15.82 -14.96
CA PRO A 93 1.87 15.01 -13.83
C PRO A 93 2.04 15.85 -12.56
N LEU A 94 1.46 15.39 -11.45
CA LEU A 94 1.52 16.11 -10.18
C LEU A 94 2.73 15.66 -9.36
N LEU A 95 3.44 16.63 -8.79
CA LEU A 95 4.65 16.42 -8.00
C LEU A 95 4.44 16.83 -6.55
N THR A 96 4.88 15.96 -5.64
CA THR A 96 4.72 16.10 -4.19
C THR A 96 5.93 15.48 -3.50
N PRO A 97 6.26 15.89 -2.26
CA PRO A 97 7.30 15.21 -1.49
C PRO A 97 7.11 13.69 -1.42
N TRP A 98 5.86 13.22 -1.39
CA TRP A 98 5.50 11.80 -1.34
C TRP A 98 5.72 11.00 -2.62
N ASN A 99 6.03 11.61 -3.76
CA ASN A 99 6.41 10.90 -5.00
C ASN A 99 7.73 11.39 -5.62
N THR A 100 8.34 12.47 -5.14
CA THR A 100 9.64 12.95 -5.61
C THR A 100 10.78 12.60 -4.66
N GLY A 101 10.62 12.78 -3.35
CA GLY A 101 11.67 12.53 -2.35
C GLY A 101 11.41 11.32 -1.44
N LEU A 102 10.15 11.02 -1.17
CA LEU A 102 9.73 9.91 -0.32
C LEU A 102 9.08 8.79 -1.16
N TYR A 103 9.02 7.59 -0.57
CA TYR A 103 8.39 6.41 -1.18
C TYR A 103 8.96 6.08 -2.57
N ARG A 104 10.28 6.18 -2.65
CA ARG A 104 11.16 5.75 -3.76
C ARG A 104 12.27 4.90 -3.14
N LEU A 105 12.94 4.08 -3.95
CA LEU A 105 14.10 3.30 -3.51
C LEU A 105 15.38 4.07 -3.87
N PHE A 106 16.31 4.11 -2.92
CA PHE A 106 17.60 4.79 -3.03
C PHE A 106 18.73 3.80 -2.70
N GLY A 107 19.94 4.11 -3.14
CA GLY A 107 21.14 3.31 -2.86
C GLY A 107 21.58 2.43 -4.03
N PRO A 108 22.50 1.47 -3.78
CA PRO A 108 23.06 0.62 -4.83
C PRO A 108 21.97 -0.10 -5.63
N GLY A 109 22.00 0.06 -6.96
CA GLY A 109 21.00 -0.53 -7.86
C GLY A 109 19.84 0.40 -8.24
N HIS A 110 19.84 1.66 -7.79
CA HIS A 110 18.86 2.67 -8.16
C HIS A 110 19.52 3.97 -8.67
N PRO A 111 18.80 4.79 -9.47
CA PRO A 111 19.29 6.11 -9.87
C PRO A 111 19.61 7.01 -8.65
N PRO A 112 20.53 7.98 -8.78
CA PRO A 112 20.84 8.94 -7.71
C PRO A 112 19.62 9.68 -7.17
N GLU A 113 18.67 10.02 -8.04
CA GLU A 113 17.38 10.65 -7.75
C GLU A 113 16.30 9.67 -7.23
N GLY A 114 16.66 8.41 -7.05
CA GLY A 114 15.78 7.32 -6.62
C GLY A 114 14.94 6.71 -7.73
N SER A 115 14.43 5.50 -7.47
CA SER A 115 13.55 4.76 -8.38
C SER A 115 12.28 5.54 -8.77
N ALA A 116 11.53 5.05 -9.75
CA ALA A 116 10.14 5.49 -9.94
C ALA A 116 9.34 5.40 -8.61
N PRO A 117 8.32 6.24 -8.41
CA PRO A 117 7.51 6.23 -7.19
C PRO A 117 6.94 4.83 -6.93
N LEU A 118 7.05 4.36 -5.69
CA LEU A 118 6.51 3.05 -5.32
C LEU A 118 4.99 3.05 -5.51
N THR A 119 4.48 2.09 -6.29
CA THR A 119 3.05 1.92 -6.58
C THR A 119 2.57 0.58 -6.05
N ARG A 120 2.52 -0.46 -6.88
CA ARG A 120 2.05 -1.80 -6.53
C ARG A 120 2.98 -2.45 -5.50
N GLN A 121 2.40 -3.05 -4.46
CA GLN A 121 3.15 -3.82 -3.48
C GLN A 121 3.75 -5.07 -4.11
N THR A 122 5.02 -5.34 -3.81
CA THR A 122 5.72 -6.56 -4.20
C THR A 122 5.29 -7.75 -3.34
N LEU A 123 5.60 -8.96 -3.82
CA LEU A 123 5.41 -10.19 -3.06
C LEU A 123 6.21 -10.14 -1.76
N LYS A 124 5.54 -10.40 -0.64
CA LYS A 124 6.14 -10.47 0.69
C LYS A 124 5.56 -11.64 1.47
N SER A 125 6.35 -12.13 2.41
CA SER A 125 5.94 -13.08 3.43
C SER A 125 6.57 -12.70 4.76
N ALA A 126 5.87 -12.99 5.85
CA ALA A 126 6.36 -12.76 7.20
C ALA A 126 5.82 -13.84 8.14
N PHE A 127 6.64 -14.26 9.09
CA PHE A 127 6.17 -15.07 10.20
C PHE A 127 5.35 -14.23 11.18
N GLU A 128 4.33 -14.84 11.79
CA GLU A 128 3.59 -14.31 12.93
C GLU A 128 4.39 -14.58 14.22
N LEU A 129 5.65 -14.15 14.26
CA LEU A 129 6.59 -14.41 15.34
C LEU A 129 7.31 -13.14 15.74
N GLU A 130 7.72 -13.09 17.01
CA GLU A 130 8.63 -12.06 17.49
C GLU A 130 10.01 -12.18 16.83
N ARG A 131 10.66 -11.05 16.65
CA ARG A 131 12.03 -11.00 16.14
C ARG A 131 12.95 -11.72 17.13
N GLY A 132 13.71 -12.71 16.64
CA GLY A 132 14.62 -13.48 17.48
C GLY A 132 13.95 -14.57 18.33
N ALA A 133 12.69 -14.94 18.01
CA ALA A 133 12.00 -16.03 18.68
C ALA A 133 12.86 -17.31 18.73
N THR A 134 12.96 -17.91 19.92
CA THR A 134 13.68 -19.17 20.14
C THR A 134 12.70 -20.30 20.42
N PHE A 135 13.11 -21.53 20.09
CA PHE A 135 12.26 -22.70 20.23
C PHE A 135 12.97 -23.77 21.05
N ARG A 136 12.21 -24.46 21.91
CA ARG A 136 12.74 -25.60 22.66
C ARG A 136 13.10 -26.73 21.70
N ALA A 137 14.34 -27.19 21.78
CA ALA A 137 14.82 -28.32 21.01
C ALA A 137 13.94 -29.57 21.24
N ARG A 138 13.79 -30.40 20.19
CA ARG A 138 13.00 -31.64 20.20
C ARG A 138 11.51 -31.46 20.54
N ARG A 139 10.99 -30.23 20.49
CA ARG A 139 9.54 -29.96 20.55
C ARG A 139 9.04 -29.59 19.16
N ARG A 140 7.92 -30.17 18.76
CA ARG A 140 7.23 -29.75 17.53
C ARG A 140 6.59 -28.38 17.76
N THR A 141 7.00 -27.40 16.96
CA THR A 141 6.39 -26.07 16.92
C THR A 141 5.69 -25.86 15.58
N VAL A 142 4.47 -25.32 15.62
CA VAL A 142 3.76 -24.89 14.42
C VAL A 142 4.13 -23.44 14.13
N LEU A 143 4.72 -23.20 12.96
CA LEU A 143 5.02 -21.85 12.48
C LEU A 143 3.83 -21.34 11.66
N THR A 144 3.40 -20.10 11.92
CA THR A 144 2.37 -19.42 11.13
C THR A 144 2.93 -18.12 10.56
N GLY A 145 2.33 -17.66 9.48
CA GLY A 145 2.76 -16.47 8.77
C GLY A 145 1.64 -15.89 7.92
N ARG A 146 1.94 -14.77 7.28
CA ARG A 146 1.09 -14.19 6.23
C ARG A 146 1.95 -13.90 5.02
N SER A 147 1.38 -14.14 3.85
CA SER A 147 2.00 -13.80 2.57
C SER A 147 1.02 -13.01 1.73
N TRP A 148 1.51 -12.02 0.98
CA TRP A 148 0.67 -11.15 0.18
C TRP A 148 1.42 -10.64 -1.05
N SER A 149 0.67 -10.26 -2.07
CA SER A 149 1.19 -9.66 -3.29
C SER A 149 0.16 -8.69 -3.85
N GLY A 150 0.63 -7.54 -4.35
CA GLY A 150 -0.23 -6.62 -5.07
C GLY A 150 -0.50 -7.03 -6.52
N GLY A 151 0.22 -8.02 -7.05
CA GLY A 151 0.15 -8.41 -8.47
C GLY A 151 -0.74 -9.61 -8.77
N ALA A 152 -0.75 -10.61 -7.89
CA ALA A 152 -1.46 -11.86 -8.11
C ALA A 152 -1.69 -12.59 -6.78
N PRO A 153 -2.63 -13.55 -6.71
CA PRO A 153 -2.76 -14.43 -5.55
C PRO A 153 -1.46 -15.20 -5.27
N VAL A 154 -1.12 -15.39 -3.99
CA VAL A 154 0.04 -16.18 -3.59
C VAL A 154 -0.25 -17.66 -3.81
N ARG A 155 0.42 -18.29 -4.78
CA ARG A 155 0.21 -19.69 -5.15
C ARG A 155 0.80 -20.69 -4.15
N SER A 156 1.95 -20.35 -3.56
CA SER A 156 2.62 -21.20 -2.60
C SER A 156 3.55 -20.41 -1.70
N VAL A 157 3.78 -20.94 -0.51
CA VAL A 157 4.77 -20.45 0.45
C VAL A 157 5.67 -21.62 0.80
N GLU A 158 6.97 -21.39 0.80
CA GLU A 158 7.95 -22.38 1.23
C GLU A 158 8.74 -21.84 2.42
N VAL A 159 9.12 -22.72 3.32
CA VAL A 159 9.84 -22.38 4.55
C VAL A 159 11.12 -23.21 4.62
N SER A 160 12.23 -22.54 4.90
CA SER A 160 13.49 -23.16 5.30
C SER A 160 13.73 -22.94 6.79
N THR A 161 14.33 -23.95 7.43
CA THR A 161 14.80 -23.91 8.82
C THR A 161 16.30 -24.17 8.93
N ASP A 162 17.01 -24.13 7.80
CA ASP A 162 18.42 -24.48 7.66
C ASP A 162 19.17 -23.43 6.82
N GLY A 163 18.79 -22.16 6.93
CA GLY A 163 19.49 -21.07 6.23
C GLY A 163 19.26 -21.02 4.71
N GLY A 164 18.19 -21.65 4.22
CA GLY A 164 17.80 -21.66 2.81
C GLY A 164 18.30 -22.85 2.00
N HIS A 165 18.93 -23.86 2.63
CA HIS A 165 19.42 -25.06 1.94
C HIS A 165 18.29 -26.01 1.54
N ARG A 166 17.27 -26.18 2.38
CA ARG A 166 16.09 -27.00 2.10
C ARG A 166 14.82 -26.21 2.35
N TRP A 167 13.86 -26.42 1.47
CA TRP A 167 12.58 -25.74 1.48
C TRP A 167 11.46 -26.76 1.62
N ARG A 168 10.49 -26.44 2.48
CA ARG A 168 9.29 -27.24 2.67
C ARG A 168 8.08 -26.37 2.39
N ARG A 169 7.21 -26.86 1.51
CA ARG A 169 5.94 -26.19 1.21
C ARG A 169 5.09 -26.08 2.49
N ALA A 170 4.65 -24.87 2.79
CA ALA A 170 3.68 -24.60 3.84
C ALA A 170 2.25 -24.89 3.36
N ARG A 171 1.35 -25.16 4.32
CA ARG A 171 -0.07 -25.34 4.03
C ARG A 171 -0.77 -23.98 4.12
N LEU A 172 -1.32 -23.52 3.00
CA LEU A 172 -2.21 -22.35 2.98
C LEU A 172 -3.53 -22.70 3.68
N ARG A 173 -3.99 -21.81 4.54
CA ARG A 173 -5.22 -21.95 5.34
C ARG A 173 -6.41 -21.25 4.69
N ASP A 174 -6.15 -20.16 3.99
CA ASP A 174 -7.16 -19.39 3.28
C ASP A 174 -7.07 -19.66 1.77
N GLU A 175 -8.16 -19.39 1.06
CA GLU A 175 -8.15 -19.34 -0.40
C GLU A 175 -7.35 -18.11 -0.88
N PRO A 176 -6.27 -18.29 -1.66
CA PRO A 176 -5.50 -17.15 -2.14
C PRO A 176 -6.33 -16.25 -3.06
N ARG A 177 -6.42 -14.96 -2.72
CA ARG A 177 -7.10 -13.95 -3.54
C ARG A 177 -6.13 -12.82 -3.90
N ALA A 178 -6.37 -12.18 -5.03
CA ALA A 178 -5.61 -10.99 -5.41
C ALA A 178 -5.99 -9.85 -4.47
N GLY A 179 -5.01 -9.04 -4.06
CA GLY A 179 -5.26 -7.88 -3.20
C GLY A 179 -5.51 -8.20 -1.71
N SER A 180 -5.43 -9.46 -1.29
CA SER A 180 -5.46 -9.87 0.11
C SER A 180 -4.18 -10.62 0.50
N TRP A 181 -3.95 -10.76 1.81
CA TRP A 181 -3.00 -11.77 2.29
C TRP A 181 -3.62 -13.17 2.23
N VAL A 182 -2.75 -14.18 2.36
CA VAL A 182 -3.09 -15.57 2.67
C VAL A 182 -2.32 -16.00 3.91
N ARG A 183 -2.94 -16.80 4.78
CA ARG A 183 -2.31 -17.45 5.93
C ARG A 183 -1.78 -18.84 5.60
#